data_AF-A0A9K3K8F4-F1
#
_entry.id   AF-A0A9K3K8F4-F1
#
_cell.length_a   1.000
_cell.length_b   1.000
_cell.length_c   1.000
_cell.angle_alpha   90.00
_cell.angle_beta   90.00
_cell.angle_gamma   90.00
#
_symmetry.space_group_name_H-M   'P 1'
#
loop_
_entity.id
_entity.type
_entity.pdbx_description
1 polymer ?
#
loop_
_entity_poly.entity_id
_entity_poly.type
_entity_poly.pdbx_seq_one_letter_code
_entity_poly.pdbx_strand_id
1 'polypeptide(L)'
;MIDRLTQERVTAGDVIRIDKGTGKISKLGRSVSRSRDYDAMGSNTKFVQCPEGELQKRTTVTHTVSLHEIDVINSRQQGFMALFAGDTGEISENIREQIDSKVSEWRTEGRATLVPGVLFIDEVHMLDMDCFSFLNRALESELCPIVILATNRGQAMIRGTNFMGPHGIPLDLLDRLLIIPTSPYTLEEMKEILRVRCGEEQVEMMDDALDLLTRIAKETSLRYAIQMITTSSLVAKKRNSKKVELSHIERCHKLFFDVQRSTKFIMEYQNQFLFHEVEEDSKPAPSNDNADKMEE
;
A
#
# COMPACT_ATOMS: atom_id res chain seq x y z
N MET A 1 38.70 -20.01 4.81
CA MET A 1 38.27 -20.05 3.39
C MET A 1 37.92 -21.47 2.95
N ILE A 2 38.79 -22.45 3.24
CA ILE A 2 38.56 -23.87 2.96
C ILE A 2 37.24 -24.36 3.56
N ASP A 3 36.97 -24.08 4.84
CA ASP A 3 35.73 -24.53 5.51
C ASP A 3 34.45 -24.02 4.82
N ARG A 4 34.48 -22.79 4.30
CA ARG A 4 33.34 -22.19 3.59
C ARG A 4 33.13 -22.81 2.19
N LEU A 5 34.22 -23.20 1.51
CA LEU A 5 34.13 -23.95 0.26
C LEU A 5 33.50 -25.33 0.48
N THR A 6 33.86 -25.98 1.59
CA THR A 6 33.29 -27.28 1.99
C THR A 6 31.82 -27.14 2.37
N GLN A 7 31.47 -26.09 3.13
CA GLN A 7 30.09 -25.80 3.54
C GLN A 7 29.17 -25.55 2.33
N GLU A 8 29.64 -24.78 1.35
CA GLU A 8 28.91 -24.50 0.09
C GLU A 8 29.04 -25.62 -0.94
N ARG A 9 29.74 -26.73 -0.62
CA ARG A 9 29.97 -27.90 -1.49
C ARG A 9 30.47 -27.49 -2.88
N VAL A 10 31.46 -26.62 -2.93
CA VAL A 10 32.07 -26.15 -4.18
C VAL A 10 32.92 -27.25 -4.79
N THR A 11 32.69 -27.53 -6.07
CA THR A 11 33.39 -28.56 -6.85
C THR A 11 33.97 -27.97 -8.14
N ALA A 12 34.88 -28.71 -8.77
CA ALA A 12 35.46 -28.28 -10.04
C ALA A 12 34.37 -28.14 -11.12
N GLY A 13 34.35 -26.97 -11.78
CA GLY A 13 33.34 -26.61 -12.78
C GLY A 13 32.21 -25.72 -12.26
N ASP A 14 32.15 -25.45 -10.96
CA ASP A 14 31.24 -24.46 -10.38
C ASP A 14 31.74 -23.03 -10.63
N VAL A 15 30.81 -22.14 -10.99
CA VAL A 15 31.05 -20.69 -11.07
C VAL A 15 30.68 -20.09 -9.72
N ILE A 16 31.67 -19.52 -9.03
CA ILE A 16 31.51 -18.95 -7.69
C ILE A 16 31.86 -17.47 -7.67
N ARG A 17 31.20 -16.72 -6.80
CA ARG A 17 31.57 -15.36 -6.42
C ARG A 17 32.15 -15.39 -5.02
N ILE A 18 33.33 -14.79 -4.85
CA ILE A 18 34.00 -14.66 -3.56
C ILE A 18 34.09 -13.17 -3.24
N ASP A 19 33.46 -12.77 -2.15
CA ASP A 19 33.66 -11.44 -1.60
C ASP A 19 34.91 -11.47 -0.70
N LYS A 20 35.95 -10.73 -1.09
CA LYS A 20 37.23 -10.70 -0.38
C LYS A 20 37.12 -10.05 1.01
N GLY A 21 36.20 -9.10 1.20
CA GLY A 21 36.03 -8.39 2.46
C GLY A 21 35.32 -9.23 3.52
N THR A 22 34.21 -9.86 3.14
CA THR A 22 33.40 -10.69 4.05
C THR A 22 33.85 -12.16 4.09
N GLY A 23 34.62 -12.59 3.07
CA GLY A 23 34.97 -13.99 2.81
C GLY A 23 33.78 -14.84 2.39
N LYS A 24 32.62 -14.25 2.06
CA LYS A 24 31.41 -14.98 1.68
C LYS A 24 31.60 -15.60 0.30
N ILE A 25 31.25 -16.88 0.18
CA ILE A 25 31.30 -17.63 -1.08
C ILE A 25 29.85 -17.85 -1.51
N SER A 26 29.55 -17.57 -2.76
CA SER A 26 28.21 -17.76 -3.33
C SER A 26 28.33 -18.51 -4.65
N LYS A 27 27.70 -19.68 -4.71
CA LYS A 27 27.65 -20.51 -5.92
C LYS A 27 26.61 -19.96 -6.89
N LEU A 28 27.05 -19.39 -8.01
CA LEU A 28 26.18 -18.80 -9.02
C LEU A 28 25.53 -19.88 -9.90
N GLY A 29 26.26 -20.98 -10.11
CA GLY A 29 25.80 -22.13 -10.88
C GLY A 29 26.98 -22.95 -11.37
N ARG A 30 26.74 -23.79 -12.37
CA ARG A 30 27.76 -24.63 -12.99
C ARG A 30 28.07 -24.16 -14.41
N SER A 31 29.33 -24.25 -14.82
CA SER A 31 29.70 -23.84 -16.16
C SER A 31 29.05 -24.72 -17.23
N VAL A 32 28.47 -24.08 -18.25
CA VAL A 32 27.85 -24.77 -19.40
C VAL A 32 28.85 -25.71 -20.09
N SER A 33 30.14 -25.35 -20.13
CA SER A 33 31.18 -26.16 -20.79
C SER A 33 31.50 -27.47 -20.07
N ARG A 34 31.17 -27.58 -18.77
CA ARG A 34 31.33 -28.80 -17.95
C ARG A 34 30.00 -29.44 -17.55
N SER A 35 28.94 -29.18 -18.32
CA SER A 35 27.59 -29.71 -18.06
C SER A 35 27.47 -31.22 -18.24
N ARG A 36 28.36 -31.85 -19.03
CA ARG A 36 28.33 -33.29 -19.34
C ARG A 36 29.19 -34.18 -18.44
N ASP A 37 30.02 -33.59 -17.58
CA ASP A 37 31.02 -34.34 -16.80
C ASP A 37 30.44 -35.01 -15.54
N TYR A 38 29.15 -34.81 -15.24
CA TYR A 38 28.49 -35.34 -14.03
C TYR A 38 27.12 -35.95 -14.35
N ASP A 39 26.99 -37.25 -14.07
CA ASP A 39 25.78 -38.05 -14.33
C ASP A 39 24.67 -37.83 -13.29
N ALA A 40 25.01 -37.36 -12.09
CA ALA A 40 24.08 -37.11 -10.99
C ALA A 40 23.79 -35.61 -10.80
N MET A 41 23.26 -34.96 -11.84
CA MET A 41 22.79 -33.58 -11.73
C MET A 41 21.39 -33.55 -11.13
N GLY A 42 21.22 -32.83 -10.01
CA GLY A 42 19.88 -32.53 -9.48
C GLY A 42 19.09 -31.66 -10.47
N SER A 43 17.77 -31.84 -10.52
CA SER A 43 16.85 -31.13 -11.44
C SER A 43 16.90 -29.60 -11.35
N ASN A 44 17.49 -29.04 -10.30
CA ASN A 44 17.62 -27.59 -10.04
C ASN A 44 19.04 -27.01 -10.31
N THR A 45 19.92 -27.73 -11.02
CA THR A 45 21.26 -27.21 -11.33
C THR A 45 21.19 -26.08 -12.37
N LYS A 46 21.47 -24.84 -11.92
CA LYS A 46 21.55 -23.67 -12.82
C LYS A 46 22.87 -23.69 -13.58
N PHE A 47 22.78 -23.65 -14.92
CA PHE A 47 23.95 -23.50 -15.79
C PHE A 47 24.20 -22.02 -16.10
N VAL A 48 25.45 -21.59 -15.96
CA VAL A 48 25.88 -20.20 -16.15
C VAL A 48 27.07 -20.21 -17.11
N GLN A 49 27.14 -19.21 -17.98
CA GLN A 49 28.31 -19.02 -18.84
C GLN A 49 29.53 -18.61 -18.01
N CYS A 50 30.73 -18.91 -18.52
CA CYS A 50 31.95 -18.44 -17.88
C CYS A 50 31.95 -16.91 -17.85
N PRO A 51 32.11 -16.26 -16.68
CA PRO A 51 32.19 -14.81 -16.59
C PRO A 51 33.35 -14.28 -17.43
N GLU A 52 33.11 -13.20 -18.15
CA GLU A 52 34.12 -12.51 -18.95
C GLU A 52 34.69 -11.29 -18.21
N GLY A 53 35.89 -10.87 -18.61
CA GLY A 53 36.59 -9.72 -18.04
C GLY A 53 37.52 -10.06 -16.87
N GLU A 54 37.83 -9.07 -16.03
CA GLU A 54 38.75 -9.23 -14.91
C GLU A 54 38.17 -10.10 -13.80
N LEU A 55 39.00 -11.02 -13.29
CA LEU A 55 38.61 -11.95 -12.21
C LEU A 55 38.28 -11.22 -10.90
N GLN A 56 38.93 -10.09 -10.63
CA GLN A 56 38.75 -9.30 -9.42
C GLN A 56 38.20 -7.92 -9.78
N LYS A 57 36.93 -7.68 -9.44
CA LYS A 57 36.26 -6.38 -9.64
C LYS A 57 35.91 -5.75 -8.29
N ARG A 58 36.15 -4.45 -8.15
CA ARG A 58 35.63 -3.66 -7.03
C ARG A 58 34.23 -3.18 -7.36
N THR A 59 33.25 -3.57 -6.55
CA THR A 59 31.85 -3.13 -6.69
C THR A 59 31.44 -2.36 -5.46
N THR A 60 30.92 -1.15 -5.63
CA THR A 60 30.27 -0.41 -4.55
C THR A 60 28.82 -0.87 -4.46
N VAL A 61 28.39 -1.33 -3.29
CA VAL A 61 27.00 -1.70 -3.03
C VAL A 61 26.43 -0.67 -2.07
N THR A 62 25.37 0.01 -2.50
CA THR A 62 24.63 0.96 -1.67
C THR A 62 23.51 0.21 -0.97
N HIS A 63 23.44 0.34 0.36
CA HIS A 63 22.37 -0.21 1.17
C HIS A 63 21.52 0.93 1.72
N THR A 64 20.20 0.79 1.63
CA THR A 64 19.24 1.69 2.25
C THR A 64 18.62 0.95 3.42
N VAL A 65 18.67 1.55 4.60
CA VAL A 65 18.17 0.98 5.85
C VAL A 65 17.37 2.08 6.55
N SER A 66 16.24 1.71 7.16
CA SER A 66 15.43 2.64 7.94
C SER A 66 15.98 2.80 9.37
N LEU A 67 15.70 3.93 10.02
CA LEU A 67 16.09 4.15 11.41
C LEU A 67 15.46 3.11 12.35
N HIS A 68 14.21 2.74 12.10
CA HIS A 68 13.52 1.70 12.85
C HIS A 68 14.23 0.34 12.79
N GLU A 69 14.78 -0.06 11.64
CA GLU A 69 15.55 -1.30 11.53
C GLU A 69 16.83 -1.24 12.38
N ILE A 70 17.51 -0.10 12.40
CA ILE A 70 18.70 0.11 13.23
C ILE A 70 18.33 0.03 14.71
N ASP A 71 17.21 0.63 15.12
CA ASP A 71 16.70 0.58 16.49
C ASP A 71 16.46 -0.86 16.95
N VAL A 72 15.72 -1.65 16.15
CA VAL A 72 15.39 -3.03 16.50
C VAL A 72 16.65 -3.90 16.61
N ILE A 73 17.58 -3.76 15.65
CA ILE A 73 18.83 -4.54 15.63
C ILE A 73 19.68 -4.26 16.88
N ASN A 74 19.76 -3.01 17.31
CA ASN A 74 20.55 -2.62 18.47
C ASN A 74 19.84 -2.85 19.81
N SER A 75 18.52 -3.05 19.80
CA SER A 75 17.75 -3.29 21.02
C SER A 75 17.90 -4.70 21.59
N ARG A 76 18.18 -5.71 20.76
CA ARG A 76 18.17 -7.13 21.16
C ARG A 76 19.32 -7.91 20.52
N GLN A 77 19.82 -8.93 21.21
CA GLN A 77 20.88 -9.82 20.70
C GLN A 77 20.52 -10.56 19.40
N GLN A 78 19.22 -10.79 19.13
CA GLN A 78 18.70 -11.35 17.88
C GLN A 78 17.76 -10.38 17.14
N GLY A 79 18.01 -9.06 17.23
CA GLY A 79 17.14 -8.04 16.64
C GLY A 79 16.92 -8.20 15.13
N PHE A 80 17.89 -8.76 14.40
CA PHE A 80 17.70 -9.03 12.96
C PHE A 80 16.60 -10.04 12.67
N MET A 81 16.43 -11.10 13.48
CA MET A 81 15.33 -12.06 13.28
C MET A 81 13.98 -11.47 13.71
N ALA A 82 13.97 -10.62 14.73
CA ALA A 82 12.77 -9.94 15.20
C ALA A 82 12.13 -9.06 14.12
N LEU A 83 12.92 -8.43 13.25
CA LEU A 83 12.42 -7.66 12.11
C LEU A 83 11.51 -8.47 11.17
N PHE A 84 11.82 -9.76 10.96
CA PHE A 84 11.02 -10.64 10.10
C PHE A 84 9.89 -11.34 10.85
N ALA A 85 10.04 -11.53 12.16
CA ALA A 85 9.06 -12.20 13.00
C ALA A 85 7.94 -11.27 13.50
N GLY A 86 8.17 -9.94 13.48
CA GLY A 86 7.25 -8.95 14.03
C GLY A 86 7.28 -8.84 15.57
N ASP A 87 8.11 -9.64 16.25
CA ASP A 87 8.31 -9.61 17.70
C ASP A 87 9.41 -8.61 18.09
N THR A 88 9.23 -7.36 17.68
CA THR A 88 10.17 -6.28 17.98
C THR A 88 10.01 -5.77 19.42
N GLY A 89 8.78 -5.83 19.95
CA GLY A 89 8.40 -5.24 21.24
C GLY A 89 8.60 -3.72 21.30
N GLU A 90 8.46 -3.17 22.50
CA GLU A 90 8.74 -1.75 22.76
C GLU A 90 10.25 -1.49 22.82
N ILE A 91 10.69 -0.45 22.12
CA ILE A 91 12.08 -0.01 22.09
C ILE A 91 12.21 1.19 23.03
N SER A 92 13.20 1.15 23.91
CA SER A 92 13.43 2.24 24.87
C SER A 92 13.90 3.52 24.18
N GLU A 93 13.47 4.66 24.71
CA GLU A 93 13.83 5.99 24.18
C GLU A 93 15.36 6.21 24.20
N ASN A 94 16.05 5.74 25.25
CA ASN A 94 17.52 5.81 25.35
C ASN A 94 18.25 5.20 24.14
N ILE A 95 17.71 4.11 23.57
CA ILE A 95 18.33 3.47 22.41
C ILE A 95 18.12 4.34 21.16
N ARG A 96 16.93 4.91 21.00
CA ARG A 96 16.61 5.81 19.88
C ARG A 96 17.49 7.05 19.91
N GLU A 97 17.63 7.71 21.06
CA GLU A 97 18.49 8.90 21.20
C GLU A 97 19.97 8.61 20.88
N GLN A 98 20.46 7.44 21.31
CA GLN A 98 21.83 7.00 20.99
C GLN A 98 22.02 6.76 19.49
N ILE A 99 21.00 6.23 18.81
CA ILE A 99 21.04 5.96 17.37
C ILE A 99 20.94 7.27 16.59
N ASP A 100 20.03 8.17 16.97
CA ASP A 100 19.88 9.49 16.36
C ASP A 100 21.19 10.29 16.44
N SER A 101 21.88 10.23 17.59
CA SER A 101 23.20 10.85 17.79
C SER A 101 24.25 10.27 16.84
N LYS A 102 24.32 8.93 16.72
CA LYS A 102 25.26 8.25 15.81
C LYS A 102 24.96 8.52 14.33
N VAL A 103 23.68 8.59 13.96
CA VAL A 103 23.27 8.90 12.59
C VAL A 103 23.63 10.34 12.23
N SER A 104 23.47 11.27 13.17
CA SER A 104 23.92 12.66 13.02
C SER A 104 25.44 12.77 12.86
N GLU A 105 26.21 11.98 13.61
CA GLU A 105 27.66 11.87 13.45
C GLU A 105 28.01 11.32 12.05
N TRP A 106 27.41 10.21 11.62
CA TRP A 106 27.66 9.64 10.29
C TRP A 106 27.28 10.56 9.15
N ARG A 107 26.25 11.39 9.33
CA ARG A 107 25.88 12.46 8.39
C ARG A 107 26.97 13.52 8.32
N THR A 108 27.47 13.97 9.47
CA THR A 108 28.51 15.00 9.56
C THR A 108 29.85 14.53 8.99
N GLU A 109 30.19 13.26 9.21
CA GLU A 109 31.38 12.61 8.65
C GLU A 109 31.26 12.29 7.15
N GLY A 110 30.06 12.44 6.55
CA GLY A 110 29.81 12.08 5.15
C GLY A 110 29.82 10.56 4.88
N ARG A 111 29.66 9.74 5.92
CA ARG A 111 29.62 8.27 5.82
C ARG A 111 28.23 7.74 5.47
N ALA A 112 27.19 8.50 5.80
CA ALA A 112 25.80 8.17 5.52
C ALA A 112 25.05 9.39 4.98
N THR A 113 24.03 9.14 4.16
CA THR A 113 23.12 10.15 3.63
C THR A 113 21.71 9.84 4.10
N LEU A 114 21.06 10.79 4.78
CA LEU A 114 19.66 10.68 5.17
C LEU A 114 18.78 10.99 3.96
N VAL A 115 17.81 10.10 3.70
CA VAL A 115 16.79 10.27 2.66
C VAL A 115 15.45 10.43 3.37
N PRO A 116 14.77 11.59 3.26
CA PRO A 116 13.47 11.80 3.89
C PRO A 116 12.42 10.91 3.21
N GLY A 117 11.66 10.19 4.02
CA GLY A 117 10.55 9.36 3.57
C GLY A 117 9.22 10.10 3.52
N VAL A 118 8.17 9.35 3.16
CA VAL A 118 6.78 9.80 3.22
C VAL A 118 5.99 8.82 4.08
N LEU A 119 5.28 9.34 5.08
CA LEU A 119 4.33 8.60 5.89
C LEU A 119 2.92 8.93 5.41
N PHE A 120 2.23 7.95 4.84
CA PHE A 120 0.83 8.09 4.44
C PHE A 120 -0.09 7.41 5.46
N ILE A 121 -1.04 8.18 6.01
CA ILE A 121 -2.06 7.68 6.93
C ILE A 121 -3.42 7.87 6.28
N ASP A 122 -4.04 6.75 5.89
CA ASP A 122 -5.40 6.74 5.38
C ASP A 122 -6.43 6.70 6.52
N GLU A 123 -7.61 7.25 6.27
CA GLU A 123 -8.72 7.35 7.23
C GLU A 123 -8.29 7.88 8.61
N VAL A 124 -7.55 8.99 8.63
CA VAL A 124 -6.98 9.58 9.85
C VAL A 124 -8.01 9.91 10.93
N HIS A 125 -9.27 10.12 10.57
CA HIS A 125 -10.38 10.34 11.52
C HIS A 125 -10.66 9.14 12.44
N MET A 126 -10.03 7.99 12.19
CA MET A 126 -10.08 6.81 13.04
C MET A 126 -9.06 6.84 14.19
N LEU A 127 -8.12 7.80 14.20
CA LEU A 127 -7.19 8.00 15.30
C LEU A 127 -7.88 8.67 16.50
N ASP A 128 -7.30 8.45 17.68
CA ASP A 128 -7.73 9.07 18.94
C ASP A 128 -6.93 10.34 19.27
N MET A 129 -7.39 11.07 20.29
CA MET A 129 -6.75 12.30 20.77
C MET A 129 -5.29 12.09 21.20
N ASP A 130 -4.96 10.93 21.76
CA ASP A 130 -3.61 10.60 22.20
C ASP A 130 -2.65 10.42 21.01
N CYS A 131 -3.11 9.75 19.95
CA CYS A 131 -2.38 9.64 18.68
C CYS A 131 -2.13 11.02 18.05
N PHE A 132 -3.13 11.91 18.04
CA PHE A 132 -2.95 13.27 17.53
C PHE A 132 -1.97 14.09 18.35
N SER A 133 -2.03 13.97 19.68
CA SER A 133 -1.08 14.61 20.60
C SER A 133 0.35 14.12 20.36
N PHE A 134 0.52 12.81 20.13
CA PHE A 134 1.81 12.24 19.75
C PHE A 134 2.30 12.76 18.39
N LEU A 135 1.43 12.79 17.37
CA LEU A 135 1.77 13.29 16.05
C LEU A 135 2.19 14.76 16.09
N ASN A 136 1.50 15.60 16.86
CA ASN A 136 1.86 17.01 17.03
C ASN A 136 3.30 17.19 17.54
N ARG A 137 3.71 16.38 18.52
CA ARG A 137 5.08 16.38 19.04
C ARG A 137 6.07 15.80 18.02
N ALA A 138 5.70 14.71 17.34
CA ALA A 138 6.57 14.03 16.40
C ALA A 138 6.86 14.87 15.14
N LEU A 139 5.88 15.68 14.69
CA LEU A 139 6.02 16.60 13.56
C LEU A 139 7.04 17.72 13.79
N GLU A 140 7.41 18.00 15.05
CA GLU A 140 8.42 18.99 15.40
C GLU A 140 9.86 18.43 15.36
N SER A 141 10.01 17.11 15.24
CA SER A 141 11.32 16.47 15.17
C SER A 141 12.03 16.74 13.84
N GLU A 142 13.34 16.97 13.89
CA GLU A 142 14.17 17.21 12.69
C GLU A 142 14.21 16.01 11.73
N LEU A 143 14.02 14.79 12.25
CA LEU A 143 14.03 13.55 11.48
C LEU A 143 12.64 13.13 10.99
N CYS A 144 11.62 13.99 11.18
CA CYS A 144 10.26 13.67 10.80
C CYS A 144 10.12 13.57 9.26
N PRO A 145 9.52 12.49 8.73
CA PRO A 145 9.22 12.38 7.30
C PRO A 145 8.08 13.33 6.90
N ILE A 146 7.86 13.47 5.59
CA ILE A 146 6.67 14.17 5.10
C ILE A 146 5.44 13.33 5.46
N VAL A 147 4.52 13.89 6.23
CA VAL A 147 3.28 13.21 6.62
C VAL A 147 2.13 13.64 5.71
N ILE A 148 1.49 12.67 5.06
CA ILE A 148 0.29 12.88 4.23
C ILE A 148 -0.87 12.17 4.93
N LEU A 149 -1.90 12.94 5.25
CA LEU A 149 -3.11 12.45 5.90
C LEU A 149 -4.26 12.45 4.90
N ALA A 150 -5.05 11.38 4.88
CA ALA A 150 -6.28 11.32 4.09
C ALA A 150 -7.50 11.07 4.99
N THR A 151 -8.61 11.73 4.65
CA THR A 151 -9.88 11.59 5.36
C THR A 151 -11.05 11.75 4.41
N ASN A 152 -12.02 10.87 4.53
CA ASN A 152 -13.27 10.93 3.76
C ASN A 152 -14.42 11.58 4.55
N ARG A 153 -14.17 12.11 5.76
CA ARG A 153 -15.20 12.75 6.60
C ARG A 153 -15.04 14.27 6.63
N GLY A 154 -16.16 14.98 6.53
CA GLY A 154 -16.20 16.45 6.65
C GLY A 154 -16.27 16.91 8.11
N GLN A 155 -17.24 16.39 8.88
CA GLN A 155 -17.35 16.60 10.32
C GLN A 155 -17.40 15.22 11.00
N ALA A 156 -16.56 15.00 12.00
CA ALA A 156 -16.52 13.74 12.74
C ALA A 156 -16.14 13.96 14.20
N MET A 157 -16.56 13.04 15.07
CA MET A 157 -16.18 13.05 16.47
C MET A 157 -14.70 12.68 16.60
N ILE A 158 -13.95 13.45 17.38
CA ILE A 158 -12.56 13.12 17.72
C ILE A 158 -12.61 11.99 18.74
N ARG A 159 -12.12 10.81 18.37
CA ARG A 159 -12.20 9.61 19.21
C ARG A 159 -11.45 9.82 20.53
N GLY A 160 -12.05 9.36 21.61
CA GLY A 160 -11.57 9.63 22.98
C GLY A 160 -12.13 10.93 23.59
N THR A 161 -12.91 11.70 22.83
CA THR A 161 -13.56 12.92 23.31
C THR A 161 -15.04 12.97 22.91
N ASN A 162 -15.79 13.92 23.46
CA ASN A 162 -17.18 14.19 23.09
C ASN A 162 -17.31 15.35 22.08
N PHE A 163 -16.20 15.82 21.51
CA PHE A 163 -16.19 16.98 20.62
C PHE A 163 -16.21 16.56 19.16
N MET A 164 -16.98 17.29 18.36
CA MET A 164 -16.98 17.20 16.91
C MET A 164 -15.93 18.16 16.35
N GLY A 165 -15.08 17.67 15.45
CA GLY A 165 -14.07 18.46 14.76
C GLY A 165 -14.20 18.36 13.24
N PRO A 166 -13.79 19.40 12.50
CA PRO A 166 -13.57 19.28 11.05
C PRO A 166 -12.61 18.10 10.79
N HIS A 167 -13.00 17.25 9.84
CA HIS A 167 -12.27 16.04 9.44
C HIS A 167 -12.02 15.00 10.54
N GLY A 168 -12.58 15.17 11.74
CA GLY A 168 -12.27 14.34 12.91
C GLY A 168 -10.87 14.58 13.46
N ILE A 169 -10.27 15.74 13.17
CA ILE A 169 -8.94 16.14 13.59
C ILE A 169 -9.06 17.29 14.60
N PRO A 170 -8.25 17.29 15.68
CA PRO A 170 -8.14 18.43 16.59
C PRO A 170 -7.71 19.73 15.87
N LEU A 171 -8.29 20.88 16.25
CA LEU A 171 -8.05 22.16 15.57
C LEU A 171 -6.58 22.60 15.62
N ASP A 172 -5.90 22.30 16.72
CA ASP A 172 -4.48 22.55 16.94
C ASP A 172 -3.57 21.84 15.92
N LEU A 173 -3.90 20.60 15.54
CA LEU A 173 -3.19 19.92 14.47
C LEU A 173 -3.63 20.46 13.10
N LEU A 174 -4.93 20.72 12.92
CA LEU A 174 -5.47 21.18 11.63
C LEU A 174 -4.85 22.51 11.18
N ASP A 175 -4.63 23.45 12.09
CA ASP A 175 -4.00 24.74 11.81
C ASP A 175 -2.55 24.62 11.32
N ARG A 176 -1.90 23.47 11.59
CA ARG A 176 -0.53 23.17 11.13
C ARG A 176 -0.49 22.45 9.78
N LEU A 177 -1.64 21.96 9.30
CA LEU A 177 -1.74 21.16 8.09
C LEU A 177 -2.14 22.01 6.87
N LEU A 178 -1.62 21.64 5.71
CA LEU A 178 -2.11 22.17 4.44
C LEU A 178 -3.20 21.25 3.89
N ILE A 179 -4.42 21.77 3.76
CA ILE A 179 -5.57 21.01 3.27
C ILE A 179 -5.64 21.11 1.75
N ILE A 180 -5.61 19.96 1.07
CA ILE A 180 -5.82 19.86 -0.39
C ILE A 180 -7.19 19.22 -0.64
N PRO A 181 -8.23 20.01 -0.96
CA PRO A 181 -9.53 19.45 -1.30
C PRO A 181 -9.48 18.81 -2.69
N THR A 182 -10.10 17.63 -2.82
CA THR A 182 -10.32 16.98 -4.11
C THR A 182 -11.72 17.31 -4.61
N SER A 183 -11.88 17.40 -5.93
CA SER A 183 -13.18 17.63 -6.58
C SER A 183 -13.73 16.34 -7.17
N PRO A 184 -15.07 16.16 -7.22
CA PRO A 184 -15.68 15.01 -7.87
C PRO A 184 -15.38 15.02 -9.37
N TYR A 185 -15.19 13.82 -9.94
CA TYR A 185 -14.94 13.66 -11.36
C TYR A 185 -16.15 14.01 -12.22
N THR A 186 -15.88 14.56 -13.40
CA THR A 186 -16.86 14.74 -14.48
C THR A 186 -17.16 13.41 -15.19
N LEU A 187 -18.23 13.37 -15.99
CA LEU A 187 -18.59 12.20 -16.79
C LEU A 187 -17.49 11.77 -17.78
N GLU A 188 -16.83 12.74 -18.41
CA GLU A 188 -15.77 12.50 -19.37
C GLU A 188 -14.53 11.90 -18.69
N GLU A 189 -14.13 12.47 -17.55
CA GLU A 189 -13.03 11.94 -16.73
C GLU A 189 -13.32 10.52 -16.23
N MET A 190 -14.56 10.26 -15.77
CA MET A 190 -14.95 8.91 -15.35
C MET A 190 -14.84 7.90 -16.49
N LYS A 191 -15.26 8.27 -17.71
CA LYS A 191 -15.13 7.40 -18.89
C LYS A 191 -13.67 7.09 -19.20
N GLU A 192 -12.78 8.08 -19.12
CA GLU A 192 -11.34 7.85 -19.34
C GLU A 192 -10.71 7.00 -18.24
N ILE A 193 -11.07 7.21 -16.97
CA ILE A 193 -10.58 6.36 -15.87
C ILE A 193 -11.01 4.90 -16.11
N LEU A 194 -12.27 4.66 -16.49
CA LEU A 194 -12.76 3.31 -16.80
C LEU A 194 -12.03 2.72 -18.02
N ARG A 195 -11.74 3.52 -19.05
CA ARG A 195 -10.97 3.07 -20.22
C ARG A 195 -9.56 2.64 -19.85
N VAL A 196 -8.85 3.42 -19.03
CA VAL A 196 -7.52 3.06 -18.51
C VAL A 196 -7.60 1.76 -17.71
N ARG A 197 -8.61 1.61 -16.83
CA ARG A 197 -8.83 0.38 -16.06
C ARG A 197 -9.10 -0.85 -16.93
N CYS A 198 -9.87 -0.69 -18.01
CA CYS A 198 -10.06 -1.76 -18.99
C CYS A 198 -8.74 -2.18 -19.66
N GLY A 199 -7.87 -1.21 -19.97
CA GLY A 199 -6.53 -1.47 -20.51
C GLY A 199 -5.64 -2.25 -19.54
N GLU A 200 -5.59 -1.81 -18.28
CA GLU A 200 -4.82 -2.48 -17.21
C GLU A 200 -5.30 -3.92 -16.95
N GLU A 201 -6.62 -4.14 -16.93
CA GLU A 201 -7.21 -5.47 -16.74
C GLU A 201 -7.23 -6.33 -18.03
N GLN A 202 -6.74 -5.79 -19.15
CA GLN A 202 -6.76 -6.44 -20.47
C GLN A 202 -8.16 -6.92 -20.89
N VAL A 203 -9.18 -6.09 -20.64
CA VAL A 203 -10.57 -6.36 -20.97
C VAL A 203 -10.98 -5.53 -22.19
N GLU A 204 -11.29 -6.20 -23.29
CA GLU A 204 -11.87 -5.53 -24.46
C GLU A 204 -13.36 -5.25 -24.22
N MET A 205 -13.75 -3.98 -24.19
CA MET A 205 -15.14 -3.54 -24.09
C MET A 205 -15.62 -2.88 -25.38
N MET A 206 -16.93 -3.01 -25.66
CA MET A 206 -17.60 -2.21 -26.67
C MET A 206 -17.81 -0.77 -26.16
N ASP A 207 -17.77 0.22 -27.05
CA ASP A 207 -17.95 1.63 -26.66
C ASP A 207 -19.30 1.89 -25.99
N ASP A 208 -20.38 1.30 -26.50
CA ASP A 208 -21.72 1.40 -25.89
C ASP A 208 -21.74 0.81 -24.46
N ALA A 209 -21.01 -0.28 -24.24
CA ALA A 209 -20.90 -0.93 -22.94
C ALA A 209 -20.13 -0.03 -21.94
N LEU A 210 -19.08 0.64 -22.41
CA LEU A 210 -18.33 1.62 -21.62
C LEU A 210 -19.20 2.85 -21.28
N ASP A 211 -20.04 3.31 -22.21
CA ASP A 211 -20.98 4.42 -21.97
C ASP A 211 -22.02 4.06 -20.90
N LEU A 212 -22.60 2.86 -20.97
CA LEU A 212 -23.51 2.37 -19.94
C LEU A 212 -22.80 2.27 -18.59
N LEU A 213 -21.59 1.72 -18.54
CA LEU A 213 -20.81 1.59 -17.32
C LEU A 213 -20.48 2.95 -16.70
N THR A 214 -20.19 3.96 -17.53
CA THR A 214 -19.93 5.33 -17.08
C THR A 214 -21.18 5.97 -16.46
N ARG A 215 -22.37 5.73 -17.02
CA ARG A 215 -23.63 6.18 -16.40
C ARG A 215 -23.86 5.51 -15.06
N ILE A 216 -23.64 4.20 -14.97
CA ILE A 216 -23.74 3.45 -13.71
C ILE A 216 -22.74 3.98 -12.68
N ALA A 217 -21.51 4.33 -13.09
CA ALA A 217 -20.51 4.93 -12.22
C ALA A 217 -20.96 6.26 -11.62
N LYS A 218 -21.65 7.10 -12.41
CA LYS A 218 -22.20 8.39 -11.96
C LYS A 218 -23.34 8.21 -10.96
N GLU A 219 -24.22 7.25 -11.20
CA GLU A 219 -25.39 6.99 -10.33
C GLU A 219 -24.99 6.30 -9.02
N THR A 220 -23.92 5.50 -9.03
CA THR A 220 -23.48 4.69 -7.89
C THR A 220 -22.12 5.13 -7.35
N SER A 221 -21.04 4.48 -7.78
CA SER A 221 -19.67 4.86 -7.48
C SER A 221 -18.70 4.31 -8.53
N LEU A 222 -17.57 5.00 -8.70
CA LEU A 222 -16.50 4.55 -9.58
C LEU A 222 -15.94 3.17 -9.16
N ARG A 223 -15.89 2.91 -7.84
CA ARG A 223 -15.44 1.61 -7.29
C ARG A 223 -16.34 0.46 -7.75
N TYR A 224 -17.65 0.64 -7.67
CA TYR A 224 -18.61 -0.36 -8.13
C TYR A 224 -18.47 -0.61 -9.64
N ALA A 225 -18.33 0.45 -10.44
CA ALA A 225 -18.11 0.33 -11.87
C ALA A 225 -16.81 -0.41 -12.24
N ILE A 226 -15.70 -0.16 -11.52
CA ILE A 226 -14.44 -0.89 -11.72
C ILE A 226 -14.62 -2.39 -11.42
N GLN A 227 -15.27 -2.75 -10.31
CA GLN A 227 -15.55 -4.16 -10.01
C GLN A 227 -16.48 -4.81 -11.05
N MET A 228 -17.36 -4.03 -11.67
CA MET A 228 -18.20 -4.48 -12.77
C MET A 228 -17.40 -4.79 -14.05
N ILE A 229 -16.23 -4.19 -14.26
CA ILE A 229 -15.34 -4.53 -15.39
C ILE A 229 -14.93 -6.01 -15.30
N THR A 230 -14.36 -6.40 -14.16
CA THR A 230 -13.86 -7.75 -13.93
C THR A 230 -15.00 -8.78 -14.00
N THR A 231 -16.12 -8.51 -13.33
CA THR A 231 -17.27 -9.43 -13.32
C THR A 231 -17.93 -9.56 -14.69
N SER A 232 -18.05 -8.46 -15.46
CA SER A 232 -18.59 -8.49 -16.82
C SER A 232 -17.68 -9.23 -17.80
N SER A 233 -16.36 -9.13 -17.61
CA SER A 233 -15.37 -9.93 -18.36
C SER A 233 -15.54 -11.43 -18.10
N LEU A 234 -15.77 -11.84 -16.84
CA LEU A 234 -16.03 -13.24 -16.51
C LEU A 234 -17.35 -13.75 -17.12
N VAL A 235 -18.40 -12.92 -17.12
CA VAL A 235 -19.69 -13.26 -17.76
C VAL A 235 -19.53 -13.38 -19.29
N ALA A 236 -18.78 -12.48 -19.91
CA ALA A 236 -18.48 -12.53 -21.35
C ALA A 236 -17.71 -13.81 -21.71
N LYS A 237 -16.66 -14.14 -20.94
CA LYS A 237 -15.89 -15.40 -21.09
C LYS A 237 -16.79 -16.63 -20.96
N LYS A 238 -17.70 -16.64 -19.98
CA LYS A 238 -18.67 -17.75 -19.79
C LYS A 238 -19.61 -17.92 -20.98
N ARG A 239 -19.88 -16.85 -21.72
CA ARG A 239 -20.69 -16.86 -22.96
C ARG A 239 -19.85 -17.03 -24.23
N ASN A 240 -18.54 -17.30 -24.10
CA ASN A 240 -17.58 -17.35 -25.21
C ASN A 240 -17.54 -16.07 -26.05
N SER A 241 -17.90 -14.92 -25.49
CA SER A 241 -17.74 -13.64 -26.17
C SER A 241 -16.34 -13.08 -25.88
N LYS A 242 -15.69 -12.56 -26.94
CA LYS A 242 -14.35 -11.96 -26.84
C LYS A 242 -14.39 -10.54 -26.27
N LYS A 243 -15.51 -9.82 -26.46
CA LYS A 243 -15.70 -8.45 -25.99
C LYS A 243 -16.85 -8.35 -25.00
N VAL A 244 -16.74 -7.43 -24.07
CA VAL A 244 -17.82 -7.11 -23.14
C VAL A 244 -18.88 -6.28 -23.86
N GLU A 245 -20.09 -6.82 -23.95
CA GLU A 245 -21.28 -6.19 -24.51
C GLU A 245 -22.21 -5.68 -23.39
N LEU A 246 -23.16 -4.82 -23.76
CA LEU A 246 -24.20 -4.29 -22.86
C LEU A 246 -24.91 -5.38 -22.05
N SER A 247 -25.25 -6.50 -22.70
CA SER A 247 -25.97 -7.61 -22.07
C SER A 247 -25.20 -8.28 -20.92
N HIS A 248 -23.87 -8.18 -20.91
CA HIS A 248 -23.02 -8.70 -19.84
C HIS A 248 -23.07 -7.78 -18.63
N ILE A 249 -22.99 -6.47 -18.85
CA ILE A 249 -23.07 -5.45 -17.79
C ILE A 249 -24.44 -5.47 -17.14
N GLU A 250 -25.53 -5.51 -17.91
CA GLU A 250 -26.89 -5.60 -17.37
C GLU A 250 -27.09 -6.84 -16.50
N ARG A 251 -26.49 -7.97 -16.90
CA ARG A 251 -26.53 -9.20 -16.09
C ARG A 251 -25.76 -9.03 -14.79
N CYS A 252 -24.56 -8.46 -14.83
CA CYS A 252 -23.77 -8.19 -13.62
C CYS A 252 -24.50 -7.23 -12.69
N HIS A 253 -25.10 -6.16 -13.23
CA HIS A 253 -25.84 -5.18 -12.47
C HIS A 253 -27.09 -5.76 -11.77
N LYS A 254 -27.73 -6.78 -12.37
CA LYS A 254 -28.83 -7.54 -11.75
C LYS A 254 -28.36 -8.47 -10.63
N LEU A 255 -27.16 -9.02 -10.73
CA LEU A 255 -26.63 -9.97 -9.75
C LEU A 255 -25.96 -9.27 -8.56
N PHE A 256 -25.23 -8.20 -8.82
CA PHE A 256 -24.47 -7.47 -7.81
C PHE A 256 -25.13 -6.12 -7.54
N PHE A 257 -25.61 -5.95 -6.31
CA PHE A 257 -26.27 -4.74 -5.87
C PHE A 257 -25.21 -3.71 -5.43
N ASP A 258 -25.42 -2.44 -5.76
CA ASP A 258 -24.67 -1.34 -5.14
C ASP A 258 -25.23 -1.05 -3.75
N VAL A 259 -24.51 -0.22 -3.00
CA VAL A 259 -24.87 0.12 -1.61
C VAL A 259 -26.27 0.71 -1.52
N GLN A 260 -26.66 1.63 -2.41
CA GLN A 260 -27.98 2.28 -2.32
C GLN A 260 -29.12 1.30 -2.58
N ARG A 261 -29.01 0.45 -3.61
CA ARG A 261 -30.00 -0.61 -3.86
C ARG A 261 -30.02 -1.65 -2.73
N SER A 262 -28.86 -2.00 -2.19
CA SER A 262 -28.76 -2.93 -1.05
C SER A 262 -29.43 -2.36 0.21
N THR A 263 -29.24 -1.07 0.51
CA THR A 263 -29.89 -0.42 1.66
C THR A 263 -31.41 -0.39 1.50
N LYS A 264 -31.92 -0.08 0.30
CA LYS A 264 -33.37 -0.13 0.01
C LYS A 264 -33.93 -1.54 0.21
N PHE A 265 -33.23 -2.56 -0.29
CA PHE A 265 -33.62 -3.95 -0.07
C PHE A 265 -33.67 -4.30 1.42
N ILE A 266 -32.66 -3.89 2.20
CA ILE A 266 -32.67 -4.13 3.66
C ILE A 266 -33.84 -3.42 4.35
N MET A 267 -34.17 -2.18 3.95
CA MET A 267 -35.31 -1.43 4.49
C MET A 267 -36.65 -2.09 4.17
N GLU A 268 -36.84 -2.59 2.94
CA GLU A 268 -38.08 -3.28 2.53
C GLU A 268 -38.29 -4.60 3.28
N TYR A 269 -37.20 -5.32 3.56
CA TYR A 269 -37.22 -6.61 4.26
C TYR A 269 -36.79 -6.50 5.73
N GLN A 270 -36.85 -5.30 6.31
CA GLN A 270 -36.34 -4.97 7.64
C GLN A 270 -36.84 -5.96 8.72
N ASN A 271 -38.12 -6.32 8.70
CA ASN A 271 -38.73 -7.26 9.65
C ASN A 271 -38.18 -8.70 9.59
N GLN A 272 -37.43 -9.03 8.54
CA GLN A 272 -36.77 -10.34 8.38
C GLN A 272 -35.33 -10.33 8.89
N PHE A 273 -34.77 -9.15 9.19
CA PHE A 273 -33.42 -9.00 9.71
C PHE A 273 -33.41 -8.90 11.25
N LEU A 274 -32.34 -9.40 11.86
CA LEU A 274 -32.08 -9.23 13.30
C LEU A 274 -31.71 -7.78 13.60
N PHE A 275 -32.11 -7.26 14.76
CA PHE A 275 -31.87 -5.87 15.19
C PHE A 275 -32.51 -4.82 14.27
N HIS A 276 -33.75 -5.08 13.85
CA HIS A 276 -34.53 -4.22 12.95
C HIS A 276 -35.21 -3.04 13.64
N GLU A 277 -35.05 -2.87 14.95
CA GLU A 277 -35.52 -1.70 15.67
C GLU A 277 -34.58 -0.53 15.34
N VAL A 278 -35.03 0.37 14.48
CA VAL A 278 -34.34 1.64 14.23
C VAL A 278 -34.63 2.53 15.43
N GLU A 279 -33.62 2.83 16.25
CA GLU A 279 -33.73 3.90 17.25
C GLU A 279 -34.11 5.21 16.52
N GLU A 280 -35.28 5.77 16.81
CA GLU A 280 -35.83 6.97 16.16
C GLU A 280 -34.98 8.25 16.38
N ASP A 281 -33.88 8.19 17.14
CA ASP A 281 -33.12 9.34 17.62
C ASP A 281 -31.94 9.78 16.74
N SER A 282 -31.74 9.18 15.56
CA SER A 282 -30.69 9.61 14.62
C SER A 282 -31.25 10.24 13.34
N LYS A 283 -32.10 11.27 13.49
CA LYS A 283 -32.36 12.17 12.35
C LYS A 283 -31.05 12.88 11.98
N PRO A 284 -30.58 12.82 10.72
CA PRO A 284 -29.50 13.69 10.27
C PRO A 284 -29.99 15.14 10.37
N ALA A 285 -29.14 16.02 10.90
CA ALA A 285 -29.42 17.45 10.99
C ALA A 285 -29.84 17.99 9.60
N PRO A 286 -30.87 18.86 9.51
CA PRO A 286 -31.29 19.42 8.25
C PRO A 286 -30.14 20.20 7.60
N SER A 287 -29.88 19.90 6.32
CA SER A 287 -28.97 20.65 5.47
C SER A 287 -29.41 22.12 5.42
N ASN A 288 -28.50 23.01 5.83
CA ASN A 288 -28.76 24.43 5.95
C ASN A 288 -28.65 25.11 4.57
N ASP A 289 -29.58 24.82 3.66
CA ASP A 289 -29.65 25.39 2.30
C ASP A 289 -30.59 26.62 2.21
N ASN A 290 -30.98 27.23 3.33
CA ASN A 290 -31.89 28.38 3.35
C ASN A 290 -31.36 29.58 4.17
N ALA A 291 -30.06 29.89 4.07
CA ALA A 291 -29.50 31.09 4.69
C ALA A 291 -29.39 32.32 3.75
N ASP A 292 -29.55 32.16 2.43
CA ASP A 292 -29.32 33.27 1.46
C ASP A 292 -30.61 33.93 0.92
N LYS A 293 -31.70 33.90 1.68
CA LYS A 293 -32.92 34.66 1.33
C LYS A 293 -33.54 35.34 2.55
N MET A 294 -32.82 36.29 3.14
CA MET A 294 -33.40 37.35 3.97
C MET A 294 -32.36 38.44 4.27
N GLU A 295 -31.94 39.17 3.24
CA GLU A 295 -31.48 40.57 3.37
C GLU A 295 -32.01 41.35 2.15
N GLU A 296 -33.23 41.86 2.31
CA GLU A 296 -33.66 43.16 1.74
C GLU A 296 -33.75 44.15 2.90
#